data_AF-A0A218YX95-F1
#
_entry.id   AF-A0A218YX95-F1
#
_cell.length_a   1.000
_cell.length_b   1.000
_cell.length_c   1.000
_cell.angle_alpha   90.00
_cell.angle_beta   90.00
_cell.angle_gamma   90.00
#
_symmetry.space_group_name_H-M   'P 1'
#
loop_
_entity.id
_entity.type
_entity.pdbx_description
1 polymer ?
#
loop_
_entity_poly.entity_id
_entity_poly.type
_entity_poly.pdbx_seq_one_letter_code
_entity_poly.pdbx_strand_id
1 'polypeptide(L)'
;MALPIDYAALPTPPTCVADFCLIPIGTPTASVSAEVAAVQRLLKASGLSYCMHSAGTTVEGSWDQVMRVIGQAHTLVHQNGVARVQTDIRAGTRTDKKQHFSEKVSKVESILAGDGEK
;
A
#
# COMPACT_ATOMS: atom_id res chain seq x y z
N MET A 1 28.96 17.34 19.98
CA MET A 1 27.58 17.01 20.42
C MET A 1 26.67 17.17 19.23
N ALA A 2 25.89 16.14 18.87
CA ALA A 2 24.80 16.31 17.91
C ALA A 2 23.74 17.22 18.53
N LEU A 3 23.17 18.12 17.75
CA LEU A 3 22.02 18.93 18.17
C LEU A 3 20.85 18.01 18.55
N PRO A 4 20.05 18.36 19.56
CA PRO A 4 18.86 17.60 19.91
C PRO A 4 17.90 17.54 18.71
N ILE A 5 17.30 16.37 18.48
CA ILE A 5 16.33 16.16 17.41
C ILE A 5 15.03 16.88 17.77
N ASP A 6 14.53 17.73 16.87
CA ASP A 6 13.17 18.25 16.95
C ASP A 6 12.19 17.22 16.38
N TYR A 7 11.54 16.46 17.27
CA TYR A 7 10.59 15.44 16.88
C TYR A 7 9.32 15.98 16.23
N ALA A 8 8.96 17.26 16.45
CA ALA A 8 7.77 17.87 15.85
C ALA A 8 7.99 18.26 14.37
N ALA A 9 9.24 18.52 13.99
CA ALA A 9 9.61 18.94 12.64
C ALA A 9 10.21 17.80 11.79
N LEU A 10 10.24 16.56 12.29
CA LEU A 10 10.83 15.42 11.59
C LEU A 10 9.99 15.06 10.35
N PRO A 11 10.53 15.17 9.12
CA PRO A 11 9.76 14.88 7.91
C PRO A 11 9.56 13.36 7.73
N THR A 12 8.50 13.00 7.01
CA THR A 12 8.28 11.64 6.54
C THR A 12 9.22 11.30 5.38
N PRO A 13 9.50 10.01 5.11
CA PRO A 13 10.29 9.62 3.95
C PRO A 13 9.66 10.14 2.64
N PRO A 14 10.46 10.61 1.66
CA PRO A 14 9.93 11.23 0.45
C PRO A 14 9.13 10.26 -0.43
N THR A 15 9.39 8.96 -0.32
CA THR A 15 8.71 7.91 -1.08
C THR A 15 8.60 6.62 -0.28
N CYS A 16 7.53 5.87 -0.48
CA CYS A 16 7.39 4.51 0.04
C CYS A 16 6.67 3.59 -0.95
N VAL A 17 6.88 2.29 -0.76
CA VAL A 17 6.03 1.23 -1.30
C VAL A 17 5.31 0.62 -0.12
N ALA A 18 3.98 0.61 -0.15
CA ALA A 18 3.15 0.00 0.88
C ALA A 18 2.27 -1.09 0.25
N ASP A 19 2.31 -2.27 0.84
CA ASP A 19 1.33 -3.31 0.59
C ASP A 19 0.29 -3.28 1.71
N PHE A 20 -0.99 -3.18 1.36
CA PHE A 20 -2.06 -3.13 2.35
C PHE A 20 -3.18 -4.12 2.05
N CYS A 21 -3.76 -4.67 3.12
CA CYS A 21 -4.92 -5.54 3.09
C CYS A 21 -6.03 -4.93 3.95
N LEU A 22 -7.09 -4.45 3.31
CA LEU A 22 -8.23 -3.81 3.97
C LEU A 22 -9.39 -4.80 4.13
N ILE A 23 -9.87 -4.94 5.37
CA ILE A 23 -10.88 -5.92 5.76
C ILE A 23 -12.06 -5.19 6.44
N PRO A 24 -13.23 -5.12 5.79
CA PRO A 24 -14.50 -4.78 6.45
C PRO A 24 -14.84 -5.79 7.54
N ILE A 25 -15.28 -5.33 8.71
CA ILE A 25 -15.69 -6.19 9.84
C ILE A 25 -17.14 -5.91 10.20
N GLY A 26 -17.92 -6.98 10.38
CA GLY A 26 -19.32 -6.90 10.79
C GLY A 26 -20.29 -6.64 9.63
N THR A 27 -19.89 -6.96 8.40
CA THR A 27 -20.77 -6.94 7.23
C THR A 27 -21.86 -8.03 7.35
N PRO A 28 -23.05 -7.85 6.75
CA PRO A 28 -24.12 -8.87 6.78
C PRO A 28 -23.75 -10.19 6.10
N THR A 29 -22.70 -10.19 5.26
CA THR A 29 -22.20 -11.38 4.56
C THR A 29 -20.69 -11.48 4.68
N ALA A 30 -20.15 -12.68 4.45
CA ALA A 30 -18.70 -12.93 4.42
C ALA A 30 -18.01 -12.36 3.16
N SER A 31 -18.76 -12.04 2.11
CA SER A 31 -18.19 -11.46 0.89
C SER A 31 -17.88 -9.98 1.09
N VAL A 32 -16.68 -9.57 0.68
CA VAL A 32 -16.19 -8.18 0.77
C VAL A 32 -15.75 -7.63 -0.60
N SER A 33 -16.08 -8.34 -1.67
CA SER A 33 -15.59 -8.03 -3.03
C SER A 33 -16.08 -6.69 -3.55
N ALA A 34 -17.27 -6.24 -3.14
CA ALA A 34 -17.83 -4.95 -3.53
C ALA A 34 -17.02 -3.78 -2.94
N GLU A 35 -16.64 -3.89 -1.66
CA GLU A 35 -15.79 -2.93 -0.95
C GLU A 35 -14.39 -2.89 -1.56
N VAL A 36 -13.79 -4.06 -1.79
CA VAL A 36 -12.48 -4.15 -2.45
C VAL A 36 -12.52 -3.51 -3.85
N ALA A 37 -13.56 -3.77 -4.64
CA ALA A 37 -13.72 -3.15 -5.96
C ALA A 37 -13.87 -1.62 -5.87
N ALA A 38 -14.54 -1.09 -4.85
CA ALA A 38 -14.63 0.35 -4.61
C ALA A 38 -13.24 0.95 -4.31
N VAL A 39 -12.45 0.30 -3.46
CA VAL A 39 -11.07 0.70 -3.17
C VAL A 39 -10.19 0.69 -4.43
N GLN A 40 -10.35 -0.29 -5.31
CA GLN A 40 -9.60 -0.31 -6.58
C GLN A 40 -9.96 0.87 -7.51
N ARG A 41 -11.24 1.29 -7.53
CA ARG A 41 -11.65 2.49 -8.28
C ARG A 41 -11.05 3.76 -7.68
N LEU A 42 -10.98 3.86 -6.34
CA LEU A 42 -10.31 4.96 -5.66
C LEU A 42 -8.81 5.02 -6.02
N LEU A 43 -8.11 3.89 -5.97
CA LEU A 43 -6.69 3.82 -6.34
C LEU A 43 -6.47 4.23 -7.79
N LYS A 44 -7.31 3.75 -8.72
CA LYS A 44 -7.28 4.19 -10.12
C LYS A 44 -7.45 5.70 -10.26
N ALA A 45 -8.38 6.30 -9.52
CA ALA A 45 -8.62 7.75 -9.53
C ALA A 45 -7.49 8.57 -8.87
N SER A 46 -6.71 7.97 -7.97
CA SER A 46 -5.61 8.63 -7.27
C SER A 46 -4.41 8.97 -8.17
N GLY A 47 -4.25 8.25 -9.28
CA GLY A 47 -3.09 8.38 -10.17
C GLY A 47 -1.79 7.79 -9.62
N LEU A 48 -1.81 7.17 -8.43
CA LEU A 48 -0.65 6.45 -7.88
C LEU A 48 -0.41 5.15 -8.65
N SER A 49 0.85 4.71 -8.69
CA SER A 49 1.19 3.37 -9.17
C SER A 49 0.70 2.34 -8.16
N TYR A 50 -0.07 1.35 -8.63
CA TYR A 50 -0.58 0.29 -7.77
C TYR A 50 -0.71 -1.04 -8.52
N CYS A 51 -0.72 -2.13 -7.76
CA CYS A 51 -0.95 -3.49 -8.27
C CYS A 51 -1.77 -4.30 -7.25
N MET A 52 -2.96 -4.75 -7.66
CA MET A 52 -3.79 -5.63 -6.85
C MET A 52 -3.33 -7.09 -7.01
N HIS A 53 -3.36 -7.84 -5.92
CA HIS A 53 -3.15 -9.29 -5.92
C HIS A 53 -4.13 -9.95 -4.95
N SER A 54 -4.03 -11.27 -4.79
CA SER A 54 -4.99 -12.09 -4.03
C SER A 54 -5.13 -11.73 -2.54
N ALA A 55 -4.11 -11.08 -1.96
CA ALA A 55 -4.00 -10.85 -0.52
C ALA A 55 -3.89 -9.37 -0.14
N GLY A 56 -4.09 -8.45 -1.08
CA GLY A 56 -3.90 -7.03 -0.83
C GLY A 56 -3.71 -6.21 -2.09
N THR A 57 -3.22 -5.01 -1.90
CA THR A 57 -2.83 -4.11 -2.98
C THR A 57 -1.55 -3.40 -2.60
N THR A 58 -0.55 -3.52 -3.47
CA THR A 58 0.68 -2.74 -3.38
C THR A 58 0.45 -1.39 -4.04
N VAL A 59 0.82 -0.31 -3.36
CA VAL A 59 0.75 1.08 -3.83
C VAL A 59 2.08 1.79 -3.58
N GLU A 60 2.47 2.67 -4.50
CA GLU A 60 3.73 3.40 -4.48
C GLU A 60 3.51 4.88 -4.74
N GLY A 61 4.26 5.72 -4.02
CA GLY A 61 4.21 7.17 -4.13
C GLY A 61 4.97 7.85 -3.00
N SER A 62 4.67 9.13 -2.73
CA SER A 62 5.14 9.76 -1.48
C SER A 62 4.46 9.12 -0.28
N TRP A 63 5.15 9.14 0.88
CA TRP A 63 4.59 8.61 2.13
C TRP A 63 3.20 9.20 2.41
N ASP A 64 3.07 10.51 2.28
CA ASP A 64 1.83 11.21 2.59
C ASP A 64 0.70 10.85 1.61
N GLN A 65 1.00 10.73 0.30
CA GLN A 65 0.00 10.32 -0.69
C GLN A 65 -0.47 8.88 -0.46
N VAL A 66 0.47 7.97 -0.19
CA VAL A 66 0.18 6.55 0.06
C VAL A 66 -0.68 6.39 1.31
N MET A 67 -0.27 6.98 2.44
CA MET A 67 -1.03 6.86 3.68
C MET A 67 -2.37 7.59 3.58
N ARG A 68 -2.44 8.70 2.82
CA ARG A 68 -3.69 9.41 2.54
C ARG A 68 -4.67 8.52 1.76
N VAL A 69 -4.25 7.87 0.68
CA VAL A 69 -5.17 7.05 -0.12
C VAL A 69 -5.66 5.83 0.65
N ILE A 70 -4.83 5.25 1.52
CA ILE A 70 -5.25 4.17 2.43
C ILE A 70 -6.30 4.68 3.42
N GLY A 71 -6.10 5.87 4.02
CA GLY A 71 -7.12 6.49 4.89
C GLY A 71 -8.42 6.85 4.15
N GLN A 72 -8.33 7.29 2.89
CA GLN A 72 -9.49 7.52 2.04
C GLN A 72 -10.24 6.21 1.73
N ALA A 73 -9.53 5.09 1.58
CA ALA A 73 -10.14 3.78 1.39
C ALA A 73 -11.00 3.38 2.60
N HIS A 74 -10.55 3.65 3.83
CA HIS A 74 -11.38 3.47 5.03
C HIS A 74 -12.65 4.32 4.98
N THR A 75 -12.50 5.62 4.66
CA THR A 75 -13.64 6.54 4.56
C THR A 75 -14.66 6.06 3.52
N LEU A 76 -14.19 5.61 2.37
CA LEU A 76 -15.04 5.07 1.30
C LEU A 76 -15.82 3.83 1.75
N VAL A 77 -15.16 2.91 2.47
CA VAL A 77 -15.82 1.71 3.00
C VAL A 77 -16.83 2.07 4.09
N HIS A 78 -16.54 3.05 4.94
CA HIS A 78 -17.51 3.57 5.92
C HIS A 78 -18.75 4.19 5.27
N GLN A 79 -18.59 4.89 4.14
CA GLN A 79 -19.72 5.45 3.38
C GLN A 79 -20.69 4.38 2.84
N ASN A 80 -20.22 3.12 2.69
CA ASN A 80 -21.06 1.98 2.31
C ASN A 80 -21.80 1.35 3.50
N GLY A 81 -21.74 1.95 4.69
CA GLY A 81 -22.43 1.48 5.89
C GLY A 81 -21.64 0.48 6.73
N VAL A 82 -20.36 0.23 6.41
CA VAL A 82 -19.49 -0.64 7.22
C VAL A 82 -19.01 0.12 8.46
N ALA A 83 -19.38 -0.35 9.65
CA ALA A 83 -19.02 0.32 10.89
C ALA A 83 -17.53 0.20 11.26
N ARG A 84 -16.86 -0.90 10.89
CA ARG A 84 -15.48 -1.19 11.27
C ARG A 84 -14.66 -1.67 10.09
N VAL A 85 -13.47 -1.11 9.95
CA VAL A 85 -12.47 -1.53 8.96
C VAL A 85 -11.16 -1.82 9.70
N GLN A 86 -10.55 -2.97 9.42
CA GLN A 86 -9.20 -3.30 9.87
C GLN A 86 -8.29 -3.39 8.65
N THR A 87 -7.12 -2.77 8.73
CA THR A 87 -6.15 -2.80 7.63
C THR A 87 -4.79 -3.22 8.16
N ASP A 88 -4.18 -4.21 7.51
CA ASP A 88 -2.76 -4.54 7.66
C ASP A 88 -1.95 -3.74 6.63
N ILE A 89 -0.83 -3.16 7.03
CA ILE A 89 0.03 -2.36 6.15
C ILE A 89 1.48 -2.77 6.37
N ARG A 90 2.14 -3.21 5.29
CA ARG A 90 3.60 -3.38 5.24
C ARG A 90 4.18 -2.30 4.35
N ALA A 91 4.85 -1.32 4.95
CA ALA A 91 5.48 -0.22 4.23
C ALA A 91 7.01 -0.32 4.27
N GLY A 92 7.64 -0.07 3.13
CA GLY A 92 9.10 -0.06 2.99
C GLY A 92 9.60 1.23 2.36
N THR A 93 10.73 1.71 2.88
CA THR A 93 11.44 2.90 2.40
C THR A 93 12.93 2.59 2.31
N ARG A 94 13.65 3.25 1.40
CA ARG A 94 15.10 3.09 1.24
C ARG A 94 15.73 4.39 0.76
N THR A 95 17.00 4.59 1.05
CA THR A 95 17.74 5.83 0.71
C THR A 95 18.85 5.62 -0.31
N ASP A 96 19.20 4.35 -0.61
CA ASP A 96 20.32 4.00 -1.47
C ASP A 96 19.97 4.02 -2.97
N LYS A 97 18.71 3.77 -3.34
CA LYS A 97 18.22 3.88 -4.73
C LYS A 97 16.71 4.09 -4.81
N LYS A 98 16.25 4.65 -5.93
CA LYS A 98 14.84 4.59 -6.34
C LYS A 98 14.58 3.23 -6.99
N GLN A 99 13.47 2.59 -6.65
CA GLN A 99 13.10 1.28 -7.17
C GLN A 99 11.58 1.13 -7.14
N HIS A 100 10.98 0.88 -8.30
CA HIS A 100 9.55 0.59 -8.39
C HIS A 100 9.23 -0.81 -7.83
N PHE A 101 8.01 -1.02 -7.31
CA PHE A 101 7.64 -2.32 -6.74
C PHE A 101 7.75 -3.48 -7.75
N SER A 102 7.49 -3.24 -9.04
CA SER A 102 7.60 -4.28 -10.07
C SER A 102 9.04 -4.74 -10.26
N GLU A 103 10.03 -3.85 -10.11
CA GLU A 103 11.45 -4.20 -10.22
C GLU A 103 11.89 -5.16 -9.11
N LYS A 104 11.21 -5.17 -7.95
CA LYS A 104 11.48 -6.15 -6.89
C LYS A 104 11.12 -7.55 -7.35
N VAL A 105 9.96 -7.70 -7.99
CA VAL A 105 9.47 -8.97 -8.54
C VAL A 105 10.37 -9.41 -9.69
N SER A 106 10.60 -8.54 -10.67
CA SER A 106 11.44 -8.86 -11.83
C SER A 106 12.87 -9.25 -11.44
N LYS A 107 13.42 -8.66 -10.37
CA LYS A 107 14.74 -9.04 -9.89
C LYS A 107 14.76 -10.48 -9.36
N VAL A 108 13.74 -10.89 -8.61
CA VAL A 108 13.62 -12.28 -8.13
C VAL A 108 13.40 -13.23 -9.30
N GLU A 109 12.50 -12.90 -10.23
CA GLU A 109 12.25 -13.70 -11.44
C GLU A 109 13.51 -13.91 -12.28
N SER A 110 14.34 -12.87 -12.44
CA SER A 110 15.62 -12.99 -13.17
C SER A 110 16.61 -13.96 -12.53
N ILE A 111 16.57 -14.10 -11.20
CA ILE A 111 17.41 -15.04 -10.46
C ILE A 111 16.88 -16.46 -10.69
N LEU A 112 15.56 -16.65 -10.52
CA LEU A 112 14.90 -17.94 -10.71
C LEU A 112 15.06 -18.48 -12.14
N ALA A 113 15.03 -17.61 -13.14
CA ALA A 113 15.27 -18.01 -14.53
C ALA A 113 16.69 -18.58 -14.73
N GLY A 114 17.69 -18.03 -14.04
CA GLY A 114 19.07 -18.52 -14.09
C GLY A 114 19.30 -19.82 -13.32
N ASP A 115 18.40 -20.22 -12.41
CA ASP A 115 18.50 -21.49 -11.69
C ASP A 115 18.22 -22.69 -12.61
N GLY A 116 17.42 -22.51 -13.67
CA GLY A 116 17.12 -23.55 -14.66
C GLY A 116 18.18 -23.74 -15.75
N GLU A 117 19.21 -22.88 -15.78
CA GLU A 117 20.32 -22.95 -16.74
C GLU A 117 21.56 -23.69 -16.18
N LYS A 118 21.49 -24.21 -14.95
CA LYS A 118 22.51 -25.06 -14.31
C LYS A 118 22.11 -26.52 -14.27
#